data_AF-A0A951BC77-F1
#
_entry.id   AF-A0A951BC77-F1
#
_cell.length_a   1.000
_cell.length_b   1.000
_cell.length_c   1.000
_cell.angle_alpha   90.00
_cell.angle_beta   90.00
_cell.angle_gamma   90.00
#
_symmetry.space_group_name_H-M   'P 1'
#
loop_
_entity.id
_entity.type
_entity.pdbx_description
1 polymer ?
#
loop_
_entity_poly.entity_id
_entity_poly.type
_entity_poly.pdbx_seq_one_letter_code
_entity_poly.pdbx_strand_id
1 'polypeptide(L)'
;MRNSTIYLCVLSAAAMLTGCGGGSSTKPNLTGNWDGFAHSQVSSGTNAEFAGSLSSSNGQVNGIIHILSSSCFPSADNISVSGTVDGSGKVLLTTAADAGQVVSITGTATSSSITGTYKISGGCGSGDSGNITVTSYPNISGTYAGTFTSTSGAGSITVSSQISQNTQPAADGTYVLTGSATLSGSSCGSGGQFDSSSSLVLGDNVIIVFTNGTDTITFAGQVDAAGKKVTGIYTDQGACSDSGSGTVSRP
;
A
#
# COMPACT_ATOMS: atom_id res chain seq x y z
N MET A 1 -46.86 -64.91 37.85
CA MET A 1 -47.33 -63.58 38.29
C MET A 1 -46.23 -62.98 39.16
N ARG A 2 -45.89 -61.67 38.99
CA ARG A 2 -44.77 -60.95 39.66
C ARG A 2 -43.38 -61.47 39.21
N ASN A 3 -42.36 -60.66 38.86
CA ASN A 3 -41.69 -59.52 39.53
C ASN A 3 -40.93 -60.02 40.79
N SER A 4 -39.63 -59.76 41.08
CA SER A 4 -38.64 -58.73 40.64
C SER A 4 -37.21 -59.16 41.10
N THR A 5 -36.03 -58.54 40.83
CA THR A 5 -35.58 -57.34 40.08
C THR A 5 -34.03 -57.37 39.83
N ILE A 6 -33.57 -56.74 38.73
CA ILE A 6 -32.25 -56.14 38.36
C ILE A 6 -30.93 -56.51 39.10
N TYR A 7 -29.90 -56.88 38.31
CA TYR A 7 -28.51 -56.37 38.31
C TYR A 7 -28.04 -56.37 36.83
N LEU A 8 -27.96 -55.25 36.11
CA LEU A 8 -26.93 -54.20 36.14
C LEU A 8 -25.49 -54.73 36.01
N CYS A 9 -24.97 -54.74 34.78
CA CYS A 9 -23.54 -54.76 34.50
C CYS A 9 -23.26 -53.79 33.33
N VAL A 10 -22.36 -52.83 33.52
CA VAL A 10 -22.09 -51.75 32.57
C VAL A 10 -20.83 -52.07 31.79
N LEU A 11 -20.90 -51.99 30.45
CA LEU A 11 -19.71 -52.10 29.59
C LEU A 11 -19.59 -50.87 28.68
N SER A 12 -18.89 -49.85 29.20
CA SER A 12 -18.71 -48.56 28.53
C SER A 12 -17.63 -48.63 27.44
N ALA A 13 -18.04 -48.82 26.19
CA ALA A 13 -17.16 -48.72 25.02
C ALA A 13 -16.85 -47.24 24.67
N ALA A 14 -16.08 -46.56 25.51
CA ALA A 14 -15.65 -45.18 25.30
C ALA A 14 -14.55 -45.09 24.23
N ALA A 15 -14.95 -45.02 22.96
CA ALA A 15 -14.03 -44.81 21.84
C ALA A 15 -13.38 -43.42 21.94
N MET A 16 -12.08 -43.38 22.25
CA MET A 16 -11.32 -42.13 22.33
C MET A 16 -11.10 -41.55 20.93
N LEU A 17 -11.94 -40.58 20.55
CA LEU A 17 -11.73 -39.70 19.40
C LEU A 17 -10.55 -38.75 19.69
N THR A 18 -9.34 -39.28 19.57
CA THR A 18 -8.10 -38.53 19.78
C THR A 18 -7.84 -37.54 18.64
N GLY A 19 -8.21 -36.29 18.88
CA GLY A 19 -7.47 -35.14 18.38
C GLY A 19 -7.39 -34.95 16.87
N CYS A 20 -8.52 -34.73 16.20
CA CYS A 20 -8.49 -33.80 15.07
C CYS A 20 -8.37 -32.37 15.63
N GLY A 21 -7.17 -32.04 16.15
CA GLY A 21 -6.80 -30.70 16.53
C GLY A 21 -6.62 -29.86 15.27
N GLY A 22 -7.74 -29.46 14.66
CA GLY A 22 -7.77 -28.66 13.44
C GLY A 22 -7.15 -27.30 13.68
N GLY A 23 -5.82 -27.23 13.52
CA GLY A 23 -5.05 -26.00 13.68
C GLY A 23 -5.59 -24.96 12.73
N SER A 24 -6.24 -23.93 13.28
CA SER A 24 -6.71 -22.78 12.52
C SER A 24 -5.49 -22.01 12.03
N SER A 25 -5.00 -22.39 10.85
CA SER A 25 -3.87 -21.76 10.18
C SER A 25 -4.25 -20.30 9.90
N THR A 26 -3.66 -19.39 10.68
CA THR A 26 -3.92 -17.97 10.65
C THR A 26 -3.51 -17.42 9.29
N LYS A 27 -4.52 -17.17 8.45
CA LYS A 27 -4.33 -16.63 7.10
C LYS A 27 -3.59 -15.28 7.19
N PRO A 28 -2.64 -14.98 6.28
CA PRO A 28 -2.02 -13.67 6.22
C PRO A 28 -3.07 -12.55 6.16
N ASN A 29 -2.92 -11.55 7.03
CA ASN A 29 -3.65 -10.30 6.87
C ASN A 29 -2.93 -9.47 5.81
N LEU A 30 -3.60 -9.21 4.69
CA LEU A 30 -3.10 -8.36 3.60
C LEU A 30 -3.66 -6.93 3.67
N THR A 31 -4.37 -6.57 4.75
CA THR A 31 -4.95 -5.23 4.90
C THR A 31 -3.86 -4.17 5.09
N GLY A 32 -3.72 -3.24 4.15
CA GLY A 32 -2.70 -2.19 4.21
C GLY A 32 -2.41 -1.52 2.87
N ASN A 33 -1.40 -0.66 2.89
CA ASN A 33 -0.80 0.00 1.74
C ASN A 33 0.24 -0.92 1.08
N TRP A 34 0.25 -1.01 -0.24
CA TRP A 34 1.11 -1.91 -1.01
C TRP A 34 1.70 -1.22 -2.24
N ASP A 35 2.94 -1.56 -2.54
CA ASP A 35 3.68 -1.22 -3.76
C ASP A 35 4.25 -2.51 -4.38
N GLY A 36 4.37 -2.58 -5.69
CA GLY A 36 4.93 -3.75 -6.37
C GLY A 36 5.34 -3.53 -7.82
N PHE A 37 6.16 -4.48 -8.28
CA PHE A 37 6.75 -4.48 -9.61
C PHE A 37 6.42 -5.78 -10.34
N ALA A 38 5.71 -5.65 -11.46
CA ALA A 38 5.52 -6.70 -12.45
C ALA A 38 6.67 -6.67 -13.46
N HIS A 39 7.24 -7.83 -13.76
CA HIS A 39 8.37 -8.00 -14.67
C HIS A 39 8.00 -8.98 -15.78
N SER A 40 7.89 -8.50 -17.03
CA SER A 40 7.44 -9.33 -18.15
C SER A 40 8.48 -10.39 -18.54
N GLN A 41 8.00 -11.62 -18.72
CA GLN A 41 8.75 -12.72 -19.35
C GLN A 41 8.46 -12.85 -20.84
N VAL A 42 7.49 -12.11 -21.38
CA VAL A 42 7.12 -12.09 -22.80
C VAL A 42 7.84 -10.98 -23.56
N SER A 43 8.04 -9.82 -22.92
CA SER A 43 8.71 -8.63 -23.47
C SER A 43 9.88 -8.25 -22.56
N SER A 44 11.10 -8.65 -22.93
CA SER A 44 12.29 -8.46 -22.09
C SER A 44 12.58 -6.99 -21.80
N GLY A 45 12.63 -6.62 -20.51
CA GLY A 45 12.85 -5.24 -20.07
C GLY A 45 11.57 -4.42 -19.86
N THR A 46 10.40 -4.96 -20.20
CA THR A 46 9.11 -4.35 -19.84
C THR A 46 8.80 -4.67 -18.37
N ASN A 47 8.91 -3.64 -17.53
CA ASN A 47 8.48 -3.67 -16.13
C ASN A 47 7.29 -2.72 -15.94
N ALA A 48 6.42 -3.01 -14.97
CA ALA A 48 5.35 -2.11 -14.55
C ALA A 48 5.30 -2.00 -13.02
N GLU A 49 5.46 -0.78 -12.52
CA GLU A 49 5.19 -0.36 -11.14
C GLU A 49 3.68 -0.25 -10.94
N PHE A 50 3.17 -0.71 -9.80
CA PHE A 50 1.78 -0.56 -9.39
C PHE A 50 1.67 -0.46 -7.87
N ALA A 51 0.76 0.38 -7.41
CA ALA A 51 0.56 0.65 -5.99
C ALA A 51 -0.93 0.72 -5.63
N GLY A 52 -1.29 0.52 -4.37
CA GLY A 52 -2.69 0.47 -3.97
C GLY A 52 -2.92 0.11 -2.51
N SER A 53 -4.19 -0.08 -2.18
CA SER A 53 -4.59 -0.62 -0.88
C SER A 53 -5.33 -1.94 -1.05
N LEU A 54 -5.04 -2.85 -0.13
CA LEU A 54 -5.76 -4.11 0.02
C LEU A 54 -6.47 -4.14 1.38
N SER A 55 -7.54 -4.92 1.44
CA SER A 55 -8.30 -5.22 2.64
C SER A 55 -8.67 -6.70 2.62
N SER A 56 -8.36 -7.42 3.70
CA SER A 56 -8.56 -8.87 3.78
C SER A 56 -9.31 -9.29 5.03
N SER A 57 -10.37 -10.08 4.86
CA SER A 57 -11.18 -10.61 5.96
C SER A 57 -11.54 -12.06 5.70
N ASN A 58 -11.29 -12.94 6.68
CA ASN A 58 -11.48 -14.39 6.59
C ASN A 58 -10.79 -15.08 5.39
N GLY A 59 -9.83 -14.41 4.75
CA GLY A 59 -9.12 -14.85 3.54
C GLY A 59 -9.81 -14.49 2.22
N GLN A 60 -10.90 -13.72 2.24
CA GLN A 60 -11.27 -12.92 1.08
C GLN A 60 -10.37 -11.68 1.03
N VAL A 61 -9.99 -11.24 -0.16
CA VAL A 61 -9.17 -10.05 -0.39
C VAL A 61 -9.90 -9.14 -1.39
N ASN A 62 -9.97 -7.84 -1.11
CA ASN A 62 -10.46 -6.81 -2.02
C ASN A 62 -9.54 -5.59 -1.94
N GLY A 63 -9.59 -4.68 -2.91
CA GLY A 63 -8.80 -3.46 -2.89
C GLY A 63 -8.96 -2.62 -4.16
N ILE A 64 -8.19 -1.53 -4.23
CA ILE A 64 -8.00 -0.72 -5.43
C ILE A 64 -6.49 -0.62 -5.68
N ILE A 65 -6.07 -0.77 -6.94
CA ILE A 65 -4.69 -0.57 -7.39
C ILE A 65 -4.63 0.41 -8.56
N HIS A 66 -3.49 1.06 -8.71
CA HIS A 66 -3.11 1.94 -9.82
C HIS A 66 -1.88 1.33 -10.49
N ILE A 67 -1.85 1.29 -11.82
CA ILE A 67 -0.67 0.83 -12.57
C ILE A 67 0.09 2.08 -13.05
N LEU A 68 1.18 2.40 -12.36
CA LEU A 68 1.84 3.70 -12.44
C LEU A 68 2.73 3.83 -13.68
N SER A 69 3.37 2.74 -14.12
CA SER A 69 4.32 2.76 -15.25
C SER A 69 3.94 1.81 -16.40
N SER A 70 2.79 2.03 -17.04
CA SER A 70 2.37 1.26 -18.22
C SER A 70 1.84 2.15 -19.34
N SER A 71 2.13 1.78 -20.60
CA SER A 71 1.46 2.36 -21.78
C SER A 71 0.11 1.71 -22.09
N CYS A 72 -0.28 0.66 -21.35
CA CYS A 72 -1.51 -0.09 -21.56
C CYS A 72 -2.60 0.15 -20.52
N PHE A 73 -2.27 0.72 -19.36
CA PHE A 73 -3.22 1.09 -18.31
C PHE A 73 -3.03 2.57 -18.00
N PRO A 74 -4.06 3.41 -18.01
CA PRO A 74 -3.92 4.81 -17.61
C PRO A 74 -3.58 4.90 -16.12
N SER A 75 -2.53 5.65 -15.78
CA SER A 75 -1.98 5.73 -14.42
C SER A 75 -2.83 6.50 -13.40
N ALA A 76 -4.10 6.75 -13.72
CA ALA A 76 -5.09 7.44 -12.87
C ALA A 76 -6.38 6.61 -12.69
N ASP A 77 -6.48 5.42 -13.30
CA ASP A 77 -7.67 4.60 -13.23
C ASP A 77 -7.68 3.71 -11.97
N ASN A 78 -8.81 3.77 -11.26
CA ASN A 78 -9.03 3.06 -10.00
C ASN A 78 -9.36 1.58 -10.24
N ILE A 79 -8.35 0.77 -10.53
CA ILE A 79 -8.52 -0.64 -10.87
C ILE A 79 -8.88 -1.44 -9.61
N SER A 80 -10.16 -1.78 -9.48
CA SER A 80 -10.64 -2.68 -8.42
C SER A 80 -9.98 -4.06 -8.53
N VAL A 81 -9.52 -4.62 -7.41
CA VAL A 81 -8.96 -5.97 -7.32
C VAL A 81 -9.72 -6.80 -6.29
N SER A 82 -9.93 -8.08 -6.58
CA SER A 82 -10.60 -9.03 -5.69
C SER A 82 -9.95 -10.42 -5.76
N GLY A 83 -10.13 -11.24 -4.72
CA GLY A 83 -9.53 -12.55 -4.69
C GLY A 83 -9.54 -13.23 -3.32
N THR A 84 -8.61 -14.16 -3.12
CA THR A 84 -8.48 -14.95 -1.89
C THR A 84 -7.04 -15.20 -1.47
N VAL A 85 -6.84 -15.39 -0.17
CA VAL A 85 -5.62 -15.93 0.45
C VAL A 85 -5.99 -17.08 1.39
N ASP A 86 -5.23 -18.16 1.38
CA ASP A 86 -5.44 -19.33 2.25
C ASP A 86 -4.45 -19.40 3.44
N GLY A 87 -4.59 -20.44 4.27
CA GLY A 87 -3.77 -20.63 5.47
C GLY A 87 -2.32 -21.05 5.22
N SER A 88 -1.96 -21.38 3.96
CA SER A 88 -0.58 -21.57 3.51
C SER A 88 0.02 -20.29 2.92
N GLY A 89 -0.75 -19.20 2.89
CA GLY A 89 -0.39 -17.95 2.23
C GLY A 89 -0.52 -17.99 0.71
N LYS A 90 -1.03 -19.07 0.11
CA LYS A 90 -1.32 -19.08 -1.33
C LYS A 90 -2.38 -18.02 -1.63
N VAL A 91 -2.09 -17.14 -2.58
CA VAL A 91 -2.94 -16.02 -2.97
C VAL A 91 -3.31 -16.10 -4.45
N LEU A 92 -4.59 -15.87 -4.76
CA LEU A 92 -5.12 -15.64 -6.10
C LEU A 92 -5.84 -14.29 -6.09
N LEU A 93 -5.40 -13.33 -6.91
CA LEU A 93 -6.09 -12.05 -7.10
C LEU A 93 -6.45 -11.87 -8.59
N THR A 94 -7.49 -11.11 -8.88
CA THR A 94 -7.89 -10.73 -10.23
C THR A 94 -8.51 -9.34 -10.22
N THR A 95 -8.14 -8.50 -11.20
CA THR A 95 -8.69 -7.16 -11.35
C THR A 95 -10.10 -7.20 -11.95
N ALA A 96 -10.85 -6.11 -11.78
CA ALA A 96 -11.91 -5.75 -12.70
C ALA A 96 -11.34 -5.57 -14.13
N ALA A 97 -12.22 -5.54 -15.13
CA ALA A 97 -11.82 -5.25 -16.50
C ALA A 97 -11.58 -3.74 -16.66
N ASP A 98 -10.33 -3.35 -16.89
CA ASP A 98 -9.92 -1.96 -17.15
C ASP A 98 -9.30 -1.82 -18.54
N ALA A 99 -9.69 -0.79 -19.30
CA ALA A 99 -9.41 -0.64 -20.73
C ALA A 99 -9.69 -1.92 -21.58
N GLY A 100 -10.58 -2.81 -21.10
CA GLY A 100 -10.85 -4.12 -21.71
C GLY A 100 -9.83 -5.23 -21.37
N GLN A 101 -9.03 -5.04 -20.33
CA GLN A 101 -7.96 -5.92 -19.85
C GLN A 101 -8.25 -6.41 -18.44
N VAL A 102 -7.91 -7.66 -18.15
CA VAL A 102 -7.95 -8.25 -16.80
C VAL A 102 -6.58 -8.80 -16.47
N VAL A 103 -6.05 -8.43 -15.29
CA VAL A 103 -4.82 -8.98 -14.72
C VAL A 103 -5.19 -10.03 -13.68
N SER A 104 -4.66 -11.25 -13.83
CA SER A 104 -4.74 -12.31 -12.82
C SER A 104 -3.37 -12.54 -12.20
N ILE A 105 -3.32 -12.58 -10.86
CA ILE A 105 -2.11 -12.78 -10.06
C ILE A 105 -2.25 -14.11 -9.29
N THR A 106 -1.16 -14.89 -9.22
CA THR A 106 -1.10 -16.10 -8.39
C THR A 106 0.29 -16.23 -7.77
N GLY A 107 0.34 -16.55 -6.47
CA GLY A 107 1.61 -16.64 -5.75
C GLY A 107 1.45 -17.03 -4.29
N THR A 108 2.46 -16.64 -3.50
CA THR A 108 2.48 -16.80 -2.04
C THR A 108 2.63 -15.43 -1.38
N ALA A 109 1.88 -15.23 -0.31
CA ALA A 109 1.79 -13.99 0.46
C ALA A 109 2.16 -14.23 1.93
N THR A 110 2.86 -13.26 2.51
CA THR A 110 3.00 -13.06 3.96
C THR A 110 2.17 -11.84 4.38
N SER A 111 2.23 -11.42 5.64
CA SER A 111 1.63 -10.16 6.08
C SER A 111 2.35 -8.90 5.55
N SER A 112 3.47 -9.05 4.84
CA SER A 112 4.28 -7.91 4.37
C SER A 112 4.87 -8.04 2.96
N SER A 113 4.63 -9.16 2.28
CA SER A 113 5.13 -9.39 0.92
C SER A 113 4.20 -10.32 0.13
N ILE A 114 4.12 -10.14 -1.18
CA ILE A 114 3.52 -11.09 -2.12
C ILE A 114 4.53 -11.38 -3.22
N THR A 115 4.74 -12.65 -3.54
CA THR A 115 5.65 -13.08 -4.61
C THR A 115 4.99 -14.15 -5.48
N GLY A 116 5.15 -14.06 -6.80
CA GLY A 116 4.57 -15.05 -7.72
C GLY A 116 4.64 -14.65 -9.18
N THR A 117 3.52 -14.86 -9.88
CA THR A 117 3.36 -14.53 -11.30
C THR A 117 2.07 -13.77 -11.59
N TYR A 118 2.07 -12.99 -12.67
CA TYR A 118 0.89 -12.36 -13.23
C TYR A 118 0.65 -12.80 -14.68
N LYS A 119 -0.58 -12.62 -15.15
CA LYS A 119 -0.98 -12.76 -16.55
C LYS A 119 -2.05 -11.73 -16.91
N ILE A 120 -1.96 -11.16 -18.11
CA ILE A 120 -2.94 -10.22 -18.67
C ILE A 120 -3.77 -10.91 -19.76
N SER A 121 -5.07 -10.64 -19.79
CA SER A 121 -5.97 -11.08 -20.85
C SER A 121 -6.90 -9.94 -21.31
N GLY A 122 -7.06 -9.78 -22.62
CA GLY A 122 -7.82 -8.66 -23.20
C GLY A 122 -6.95 -7.41 -23.43
N GLY A 123 -7.54 -6.42 -24.11
CA GLY A 123 -6.91 -5.14 -24.51
C GLY A 123 -5.52 -5.26 -25.14
N CYS A 124 -4.65 -4.28 -24.90
CA CYS A 124 -3.35 -4.17 -25.56
C CYS A 124 -2.23 -5.00 -24.92
N GLY A 125 -2.30 -5.26 -23.60
CA GLY A 125 -1.40 -6.16 -22.90
C GLY A 125 -1.75 -7.65 -23.03
N SER A 126 -2.75 -8.01 -23.86
CA SER A 126 -3.30 -9.37 -23.93
C SER A 126 -2.22 -10.43 -24.20
N GLY A 127 -2.08 -11.39 -23.28
CA GLY A 127 -1.09 -12.46 -23.38
C GLY A 127 0.25 -12.17 -22.70
N ASP A 128 0.49 -10.93 -22.25
CA ASP A 128 1.63 -10.64 -21.39
C ASP A 128 1.54 -11.39 -20.06
N SER A 129 2.69 -11.80 -19.54
CA SER A 129 2.82 -12.52 -18.27
C SER A 129 4.26 -12.51 -17.79
N GLY A 130 4.46 -12.74 -16.50
CA GLY A 130 5.78 -12.80 -15.91
C GLY A 130 5.75 -12.83 -14.39
N ASN A 131 6.83 -12.35 -13.75
CA ASN A 131 6.98 -12.36 -12.31
C ASN A 131 6.35 -11.13 -11.66
N ILE A 132 5.96 -11.26 -10.39
CA ILE A 132 5.45 -10.14 -9.58
C ILE A 132 6.03 -10.19 -8.17
N THR A 133 6.43 -9.04 -7.66
CA THR A 133 6.92 -8.83 -6.29
C THR A 133 6.24 -7.60 -5.69
N VAL A 134 5.62 -7.76 -4.52
CA VAL A 134 4.81 -6.73 -3.85
C VAL A 134 5.23 -6.64 -2.39
N THR A 135 5.29 -5.44 -1.83
CA THR A 135 5.73 -5.14 -0.46
C THR A 135 4.70 -4.27 0.25
N SER A 136 4.42 -4.55 1.52
CA SER A 136 3.55 -3.69 2.33
C SER A 136 4.32 -2.48 2.84
N TYR A 137 3.77 -1.27 2.69
CA TYR A 137 4.35 -0.06 3.28
C TYR A 137 3.66 0.27 4.62
N PRO A 138 4.41 0.43 5.72
CA PRO A 138 3.85 0.72 7.04
C PRO A 138 3.32 2.17 7.12
N ASN A 139 2.39 2.41 8.05
CA ASN A 139 1.80 3.74 8.21
C ASN A 139 2.86 4.80 8.61
N ILE A 140 2.90 5.90 7.86
CA ILE A 140 3.94 6.92 7.94
C ILE A 140 3.71 7.99 9.01
N SER A 141 2.66 7.91 9.83
CA SER A 141 2.31 8.96 10.80
C SER A 141 3.40 9.20 11.86
N GLY A 142 3.81 10.45 12.05
CA GLY A 142 4.78 10.84 13.08
C GLY A 142 5.43 12.21 12.83
N THR A 143 6.37 12.56 13.71
CA THR A 143 7.20 13.76 13.56
C THR A 143 8.43 13.47 12.71
N TYR A 144 8.57 14.17 11.58
CA TYR A 144 9.73 14.11 10.70
C TYR A 144 10.54 15.40 10.81
N ALA A 145 11.86 15.28 10.75
CA ALA A 145 12.78 16.40 10.63
C ALA A 145 13.78 16.17 9.50
N GLY A 146 14.27 17.24 8.88
CA GLY A 146 15.25 17.16 7.81
C GLY A 146 15.50 18.49 7.11
N THR A 147 15.85 18.42 5.82
CA THR A 147 16.24 19.59 5.02
C THR A 147 15.72 19.51 3.59
N PHE A 148 15.39 20.67 3.05
CA PHE A 148 15.17 20.95 1.63
C PHE A 148 16.37 21.76 1.12
N THR A 149 16.91 21.41 -0.05
CA THR A 149 18.05 22.08 -0.67
C THR A 149 17.60 22.75 -1.96
N SER A 150 17.64 24.08 -1.98
CA SER A 150 17.20 24.92 -3.10
C SER A 150 18.16 24.85 -4.28
N THR A 151 17.58 24.76 -5.49
CA THR A 151 18.31 24.89 -6.76
C THR A 151 18.35 26.32 -7.29
N SER A 152 17.47 27.22 -6.82
CA SER A 152 17.51 28.66 -7.15
C SER A 152 18.62 29.43 -6.41
N GLY A 153 19.13 28.86 -5.31
CA GLY A 153 20.25 29.41 -4.54
C GLY A 153 19.89 29.84 -3.11
N ALA A 154 18.66 29.60 -2.64
CA ALA A 154 18.25 29.90 -1.26
C ALA A 154 18.95 29.03 -0.19
N GLY A 155 19.74 28.03 -0.60
CA GLY A 155 20.55 27.19 0.29
C GLY A 155 19.76 26.04 0.91
N SER A 156 20.01 25.76 2.19
CA SER A 156 19.39 24.66 2.95
C SER A 156 18.30 25.19 3.87
N ILE A 157 17.05 24.86 3.58
CA ILE A 157 15.88 25.12 4.41
C ILE A 157 15.69 23.95 5.37
N THR A 158 15.65 24.20 6.68
CA THR A 158 15.31 23.18 7.68
C THR A 158 13.81 22.93 7.67
N VAL A 159 13.41 21.65 7.68
CA VAL A 159 12.01 21.21 7.67
C VAL A 159 11.72 20.40 8.92
N SER A 160 10.60 20.73 9.58
CA SER A 160 9.97 19.90 10.61
C SER A 160 8.52 19.67 10.20
N SER A 161 8.02 18.44 10.30
CA SER A 161 6.65 18.11 9.89
C SER A 161 5.98 17.13 10.84
N GLN A 162 4.68 17.32 11.05
CA GLN A 162 3.81 16.36 11.70
C GLN A 162 2.93 15.73 10.63
N ILE A 163 3.10 14.42 10.39
CA ILE A 163 2.32 13.66 9.41
C ILE A 163 1.33 12.77 10.15
N SER A 164 0.08 12.75 9.71
CA SER A 164 -0.99 11.85 10.17
C SER A 164 -1.68 11.24 8.95
N GLN A 165 -1.38 9.97 8.67
CA GLN A 165 -1.96 9.17 7.60
C GLN A 165 -3.18 8.42 8.11
N ASN A 166 -4.30 8.50 7.39
CA ASN A 166 -5.51 7.73 7.71
C ASN A 166 -5.23 6.23 7.83
N THR A 167 -5.94 5.55 8.73
CA THR A 167 -5.81 4.09 8.94
C THR A 167 -6.62 3.27 7.94
N GLN A 168 -7.47 3.91 7.14
CA GLN A 168 -8.25 3.33 6.05
C GLN A 168 -7.99 4.15 4.77
N PRO A 169 -7.98 3.51 3.59
CA PRO A 169 -7.83 4.22 2.33
C PRO A 169 -9.10 4.99 1.96
N ALA A 170 -8.96 5.95 1.04
CA ALA A 170 -10.07 6.57 0.34
C ALA A 170 -10.65 5.64 -0.76
N ALA A 171 -11.69 6.09 -1.47
CA ALA A 171 -12.38 5.28 -2.48
C ALA A 171 -11.53 4.98 -3.73
N ASP A 172 -10.45 5.74 -3.95
CA ASP A 172 -9.40 5.53 -4.95
C ASP A 172 -8.28 4.58 -4.47
N GLY A 173 -8.36 4.11 -3.23
CA GLY A 173 -7.34 3.26 -2.61
C GLY A 173 -6.12 3.99 -2.05
N THR A 174 -6.01 5.31 -2.20
CA THR A 174 -4.93 6.12 -1.61
C THR A 174 -5.13 6.31 -0.11
N TYR A 175 -4.07 6.65 0.62
CA TYR A 175 -4.16 7.03 2.03
C TYR A 175 -3.93 8.52 2.21
N VAL A 176 -5.01 9.27 2.44
CA VAL A 176 -4.98 10.71 2.73
C VAL A 176 -4.06 11.03 3.90
N LEU A 177 -3.26 12.08 3.72
CA LEU A 177 -2.37 12.66 4.72
C LEU A 177 -2.96 13.96 5.28
N THR A 178 -2.75 14.16 6.58
CA THR A 178 -3.13 15.35 7.34
C THR A 178 -1.98 15.78 8.24
N GLY A 179 -2.01 17.02 8.73
CA GLY A 179 -0.99 17.55 9.62
C GLY A 179 -0.37 18.85 9.09
N SER A 180 0.93 19.03 9.30
CA SER A 180 1.58 20.31 9.03
C SER A 180 3.07 20.20 8.71
N ALA A 181 3.60 21.25 8.09
CA ALA A 181 5.03 21.49 7.92
C ALA A 181 5.42 22.85 8.52
N THR A 182 6.64 22.94 9.03
CA THR A 182 7.29 24.16 9.48
C THR A 182 8.63 24.26 8.77
N LEU A 183 8.88 25.43 8.19
CA LEU A 183 10.09 25.74 7.42
C LEU A 183 10.91 26.77 8.19
N SER A 184 12.24 26.65 8.15
CA SER A 184 13.17 27.57 8.82
C SER A 184 14.40 27.79 7.96
N GLY A 185 14.80 29.05 7.80
CA GLY A 185 15.81 29.46 6.81
C GLY A 185 15.24 29.75 5.41
N SER A 186 13.96 29.48 5.16
CA SER A 186 13.28 29.95 3.94
C SER A 186 12.89 31.43 4.06
N SER A 187 13.07 32.20 2.98
CA SER A 187 12.51 33.54 2.80
C SER A 187 11.04 33.53 2.38
N CYS A 188 10.51 32.38 1.97
CA CYS A 188 9.21 32.23 1.31
C CYS A 188 8.04 32.08 2.29
N GLY A 189 8.31 31.57 3.49
CA GLY A 189 7.31 31.40 4.55
C GLY A 189 7.74 30.41 5.62
N SER A 190 7.01 30.37 6.73
CA SER A 190 7.31 29.52 7.90
C SER A 190 6.66 28.12 7.84
N GLY A 191 5.95 27.78 6.76
CA GLY A 191 5.19 26.52 6.63
C GLY A 191 3.68 26.69 6.85
N GLY A 192 2.94 25.58 6.91
CA GLY A 192 1.47 25.57 6.92
C GLY A 192 0.84 24.21 7.24
N GLN A 193 -0.49 24.13 7.14
CA GLN A 193 -1.25 22.88 7.27
C GLN A 193 -1.34 22.16 5.92
N PHE A 194 -1.40 20.84 5.94
CA PHE A 194 -1.56 20.02 4.73
C PHE A 194 -2.97 20.20 4.14
N ASP A 195 -3.04 20.37 2.82
CA ASP A 195 -4.26 20.18 2.06
C ASP A 195 -4.56 18.68 1.97
N SER A 196 -5.57 18.22 2.72
CA SER A 196 -6.00 16.82 2.74
C SER A 196 -6.78 16.38 1.50
N SER A 197 -6.98 17.25 0.51
CA SER A 197 -7.49 16.88 -0.81
C SER A 197 -6.38 16.58 -1.83
N SER A 198 -5.16 17.07 -1.60
CA SER A 198 -3.99 16.86 -2.47
C SER A 198 -2.83 16.11 -1.80
N SER A 199 -2.87 15.90 -0.48
CA SER A 199 -1.82 15.20 0.28
C SER A 199 -2.19 13.73 0.52
N LEU A 200 -1.39 12.80 0.01
CA LEU A 200 -1.66 11.36 0.03
C LEU A 200 -0.38 10.52 0.00
N VAL A 201 -0.49 9.25 0.39
CA VAL A 201 0.50 8.20 0.11
C VAL A 201 -0.17 7.00 -0.56
N LEU A 202 0.51 6.42 -1.54
CA LEU A 202 0.06 5.31 -2.37
C LEU A 202 1.28 4.43 -2.68
N GLY A 203 1.37 3.24 -2.07
CA GLY A 203 2.61 2.45 -2.11
C GLY A 203 3.74 3.16 -1.36
N ASP A 204 4.91 3.26 -2.00
CA ASP A 204 6.03 4.08 -1.53
C ASP A 204 5.89 5.57 -1.94
N ASN A 205 5.12 5.86 -2.99
CA ASN A 205 4.94 7.19 -3.55
C ASN A 205 4.12 8.08 -2.60
N VAL A 206 4.64 9.26 -2.27
CA VAL A 206 4.01 10.24 -1.37
C VAL A 206 4.00 11.63 -1.96
N ILE A 207 2.85 12.32 -1.82
CA ILE A 207 2.65 13.72 -2.18
C ILE A 207 2.13 14.45 -0.94
N ILE A 208 2.77 15.56 -0.60
CA ILE A 208 2.34 16.47 0.48
C ILE A 208 2.21 17.86 -0.13
N VAL A 209 1.05 18.50 0.05
CA VAL A 209 0.77 19.86 -0.43
C VAL A 209 0.35 20.72 0.76
N PHE A 210 0.94 21.90 0.92
CA PHE A 210 0.54 22.87 1.93
C PHE A 210 0.77 24.31 1.45
N THR A 211 -0.07 25.24 1.87
CA THR A 211 0.12 26.67 1.59
C THR A 211 0.83 27.33 2.76
N ASN A 212 1.88 28.11 2.49
CA ASN A 212 2.69 28.79 3.52
C ASN A 212 2.11 30.14 3.99
N GLY A 213 0.98 30.54 3.41
CA GLY A 213 0.32 31.85 3.57
C GLY A 213 -0.06 32.45 2.22
N THR A 214 0.90 32.54 1.29
CA THR A 214 0.69 33.05 -0.08
C THR A 214 1.01 32.02 -1.14
N ASP A 215 1.99 31.14 -0.89
CA ASP A 215 2.57 30.27 -1.90
C ASP A 215 2.26 28.80 -1.58
N THR A 216 2.02 28.00 -2.62
CA THR A 216 1.68 26.58 -2.50
C THR A 216 2.95 25.74 -2.64
N ILE A 217 3.30 25.02 -1.58
CA ILE A 217 4.46 24.14 -1.54
C ILE A 217 3.99 22.70 -1.70
N THR A 218 4.49 22.05 -2.75
CA THR A 218 4.35 20.61 -2.99
C THR A 218 5.67 19.92 -2.69
N PHE A 219 5.65 18.82 -1.94
CA PHE A 219 6.76 17.88 -1.80
C PHE A 219 6.30 16.49 -2.26
N ALA A 220 6.91 16.00 -3.34
CA ALA A 220 6.60 14.71 -3.94
C ALA A 220 7.86 13.82 -3.92
N GLY A 221 7.72 12.56 -3.52
CA GLY A 221 8.86 11.67 -3.37
C GLY A 221 8.49 10.24 -2.97
N GLN A 222 9.49 9.49 -2.53
CA GLN A 222 9.37 8.10 -2.12
C GLN A 222 9.67 7.94 -0.62
N VAL A 223 8.83 7.14 0.04
CA VAL A 223 9.00 6.65 1.41
C VAL A 223 9.95 5.44 1.38
N ASP A 224 10.84 5.30 2.36
CA ASP A 224 11.63 4.07 2.51
C ASP A 224 10.79 2.89 3.00
N ALA A 225 11.24 1.65 2.76
CA ALA A 225 10.52 0.43 3.16
C ALA A 225 10.27 0.30 4.69
N ALA A 226 10.93 1.12 5.52
CA ALA A 226 10.69 1.21 6.96
C ALA A 226 9.57 2.21 7.33
N GLY A 227 9.09 3.03 6.39
CA GLY A 227 8.17 4.13 6.64
C GLY A 227 8.78 5.24 7.49
N LYS A 228 10.11 5.40 7.52
CA LYS A 228 10.82 6.32 8.42
C LYS A 228 11.51 7.47 7.71
N LYS A 229 11.81 7.37 6.42
CA LYS A 229 12.46 8.41 5.61
C LYS A 229 11.62 8.71 4.38
N VAL A 230 11.48 9.98 4.04
CA VAL A 230 10.97 10.42 2.73
C VAL A 230 12.06 11.18 2.00
N THR A 231 12.30 10.84 0.73
CA THR A 231 13.27 11.49 -0.17
C THR A 231 12.53 11.92 -1.43
N GLY A 232 12.68 13.17 -1.88
CA GLY A 232 11.87 13.68 -2.98
C GLY A 232 12.30 15.04 -3.51
N ILE A 233 11.42 15.65 -4.29
CA ILE A 233 11.55 17.01 -4.84
C ILE A 233 10.47 17.89 -4.22
N TYR A 234 10.82 19.12 -3.85
CA TYR A 234 9.86 20.16 -3.51
C TYR A 234 9.78 21.23 -4.62
N THR A 235 8.60 21.82 -4.77
CA THR A 235 8.36 23.03 -5.58
C THR A 235 7.52 24.01 -4.78
N ASP A 236 7.97 25.26 -4.72
CA ASP A 236 7.28 26.40 -4.14
C ASP A 236 6.63 27.22 -5.28
N GLN A 237 5.30 27.15 -5.39
CA GLN A 237 4.52 27.80 -6.44
C GLN A 237 3.79 29.02 -5.87
N GLY A 238 4.46 30.17 -5.97
CA GLY A 238 3.91 31.48 -5.60
C GLY A 238 4.92 32.60 -5.82
N ALA A 239 4.95 33.59 -4.93
CA ALA A 239 5.82 34.76 -5.03
C ALA A 239 7.32 34.43 -4.96
N CYS A 240 7.71 33.34 -4.29
CA CYS A 240 9.11 32.97 -4.11
C CYS A 240 9.69 32.19 -5.31
N SER A 241 8.90 31.29 -5.92
CA SER A 241 9.26 30.46 -7.08
C SER A 241 10.59 29.69 -6.90
N ASP A 242 10.62 28.77 -5.93
CA ASP A 242 11.79 27.93 -5.62
C ASP A 242 11.52 26.44 -5.88
N SER A 243 12.57 25.63 -6.04
CA SER A 243 12.46 24.18 -6.11
C SER A 243 13.78 23.48 -5.80
N GLY A 244 13.72 22.20 -5.44
CA GLY A 244 14.92 21.38 -5.25
C GLY A 244 14.67 20.06 -4.54
N SER A 245 15.74 19.43 -4.06
CA SER A 245 15.65 18.11 -3.41
C SER A 245 15.37 18.22 -1.91
N GLY A 246 14.51 17.37 -1.38
CA GLY A 246 14.21 17.25 0.04
C GLY A 246 14.49 15.87 0.62
N THR A 247 14.88 15.84 1.90
CA THR A 247 14.93 14.62 2.70
C THR A 247 14.46 14.91 4.11
N VAL A 248 13.50 14.14 4.61
CA VAL A 248 12.99 14.20 5.98
C VAL A 248 12.88 12.80 6.59
N SER A 249 13.10 12.67 7.89
CA SER A 249 13.11 11.38 8.60
C SER A 249 12.58 11.47 10.02
N ARG A 250 11.99 10.36 10.50
CA ARG A 250 11.59 10.14 11.91
C ARG A 250 12.49 9.09 12.59
N PRO A 251 12.65 9.12 13.93
CA PRO A 251 13.42 8.12 14.70
C PRO A 251 12.89 6.69 14.56
#